data_AF-A0A9E2DER6-F1
#
_entry.id   AF-A0A9E2DER6-F1
#
_cell.length_a   1.000
_cell.length_b   1.000
_cell.length_c   1.000
_cell.angle_alpha   90.00
_cell.angle_beta   90.00
_cell.angle_gamma   90.00
#
_symmetry.space_group_name_H-M   'P 1'
#
loop_
_entity.id
_entity.type
_entity.pdbx_description
1 polymer ?
#
loop_
_entity_poly.entity_id
_entity_poly.type
_entity_poly.pdbx_seq_one_letter_code
_entity_poly.pdbx_strand_id
1 'polypeptide(L)'
;MAQQQNPSTIEAMPSAAGVEQVNPIPPAAEVPIADILPVNPRLFSENRWEEYFDRLRAEDPVHFNETDLAGRFWSLTRYEDIKQVDSDW
;
A
#
# COMPACT_ATOMS: atom_id res chain seq x y z
N MET A 1 -19.06 26.03 -31.40
CA MET A 1 -19.56 24.82 -30.71
C MET A 1 -18.36 24.13 -30.12
N ALA A 2 -18.12 24.31 -28.82
CA ALA A 2 -16.98 23.70 -28.14
C ALA A 2 -17.36 22.27 -27.74
N GLN A 3 -16.59 21.28 -28.20
CA GLN A 3 -16.74 19.90 -27.80
C GLN A 3 -16.22 19.76 -26.36
N GLN A 4 -17.12 19.46 -25.44
CA GLN A 4 -16.82 19.14 -24.06
C GLN A 4 -16.05 17.81 -24.03
N GLN A 5 -14.78 17.83 -23.64
CA GLN A 5 -14.04 16.62 -23.33
C GLN A 5 -14.54 16.10 -21.97
N ASN A 6 -15.14 14.91 -21.98
CA ASN A 6 -15.48 14.19 -20.76
C ASN A 6 -14.18 13.69 -20.11
N PRO A 7 -13.88 13.99 -18.84
CA PRO A 7 -12.78 13.34 -18.17
C PRO A 7 -13.18 11.88 -17.93
N SER A 8 -12.36 10.96 -18.42
CA SER A 8 -12.46 9.54 -18.12
C SER A 8 -12.40 9.36 -16.60
N THR A 9 -13.53 9.07 -15.96
CA THR A 9 -13.57 8.62 -14.57
C THR A 9 -12.93 7.23 -14.56
N ILE A 10 -11.62 7.19 -14.33
CA ILE A 10 -11.00 5.99 -13.76
C ILE A 10 -11.49 5.96 -12.32
N GLU A 11 -12.31 4.97 -11.98
CA GLU A 11 -12.72 4.74 -10.60
C GLU A 11 -11.46 4.55 -9.75
N ALA A 12 -11.08 5.57 -9.00
CA ALA A 12 -9.97 5.51 -8.07
C ALA A 12 -10.26 4.43 -7.02
N MET A 13 -9.35 3.47 -6.88
CA MET A 13 -9.46 2.46 -5.83
C MET A 13 -9.33 3.12 -4.46
N PRO A 14 -10.02 2.62 -3.41
CA PRO A 14 -10.05 3.22 -2.08
C PRO A 14 -8.71 3.14 -1.31
N SER A 15 -7.60 2.73 -1.95
CA SER A 15 -6.33 2.45 -1.26
C SER A 15 -5.58 3.71 -0.79
N ALA A 16 -6.05 4.93 -1.11
CA ALA A 16 -5.60 6.18 -0.49
C ALA A 16 -6.52 6.66 0.65
N ALA A 17 -7.67 6.01 0.87
CA ALA A 17 -8.60 6.36 1.94
C ALA A 17 -8.02 5.90 3.29
N GLY A 18 -7.19 6.75 3.92
CA GLY A 18 -6.59 6.41 5.21
C GLY A 18 -5.51 7.35 5.71
N VAL A 19 -4.82 8.07 4.82
CA VAL A 19 -3.75 9.02 5.22
C VAL A 19 -4.29 10.27 5.92
N GLU A 20 -5.55 10.63 5.64
CA GLU A 20 -6.26 11.75 6.30
C GLU A 20 -7.33 11.28 7.31
N GLN A 21 -7.55 9.97 7.45
CA GLN A 21 -8.61 9.46 8.30
C GLN A 21 -8.20 9.46 9.77
N VAL A 22 -9.01 10.09 10.62
CA VAL A 22 -8.82 10.20 12.08
C VAL A 22 -9.28 8.93 12.83
N ASN A 23 -9.77 7.92 12.11
CA ASN A 23 -10.24 6.67 12.71
C ASN A 23 -9.07 5.82 13.23
N PRO A 24 -9.28 4.97 14.26
CA PRO A 24 -8.27 4.02 14.71
C PRO A 24 -7.77 3.13 13.58
N ILE A 25 -6.47 2.86 13.55
CA ILE A 25 -5.87 1.90 12.60
C ILE A 25 -6.40 0.50 12.96
N PRO A 26 -7.11 -0.21 12.04
CA PRO A 26 -7.60 -1.56 12.31
C PRO A 26 -6.44 -2.53 12.54
N PRO A 27 -6.66 -3.70 13.18
CA PRO A 27 -5.66 -4.76 13.20
C PRO A 27 -5.30 -5.23 11.79
N ALA A 28 -4.04 -5.62 11.56
CA ALA A 28 -3.60 -6.04 10.24
C ALA A 28 -4.43 -7.21 9.69
N ALA A 29 -4.89 -8.13 10.55
CA ALA A 29 -5.70 -9.29 10.18
C ALA A 29 -7.11 -8.94 9.65
N GLU A 30 -7.63 -7.75 9.97
CA GLU A 30 -8.97 -7.30 9.56
C GLU A 30 -8.97 -6.54 8.23
N VAL A 31 -7.79 -6.14 7.73
CA VAL A 31 -7.64 -5.46 6.45
C VAL A 31 -7.52 -6.49 5.33
N PRO A 32 -8.24 -6.39 4.20
CA PRO A 32 -7.97 -7.26 3.06
C PRO A 32 -6.50 -7.15 2.63
N ILE A 33 -5.82 -8.28 2.32
CA ILE A 33 -4.38 -8.28 2.03
C ILE A 33 -4.02 -7.32 0.89
N ALA A 34 -4.90 -7.23 -0.14
CA ALA A 34 -4.76 -6.33 -1.28
C ALA A 34 -4.89 -4.84 -0.94
N ASP A 35 -5.49 -4.51 0.20
CA ASP A 35 -5.73 -3.13 0.65
C ASP A 35 -4.65 -2.64 1.64
N ILE A 36 -3.68 -3.49 2.01
CA ILE A 36 -2.59 -3.07 2.90
C ILE A 36 -1.69 -2.07 2.18
N LEU A 37 -1.60 -0.85 2.70
CA LEU A 37 -0.64 0.16 2.25
C LEU A 37 0.51 0.29 3.27
N PRO A 38 1.63 -0.44 3.12
CA PRO A 38 2.70 -0.46 4.13
C PRO A 38 3.43 0.87 4.26
N VAL A 39 3.31 1.76 3.27
CA VAL A 39 3.87 3.13 3.30
C VAL A 39 2.93 4.16 3.92
N ASN A 40 1.79 3.74 4.49
CA ASN A 40 0.91 4.65 5.23
C ASN A 40 1.67 5.24 6.43
N PRO A 41 1.93 6.56 6.48
CA PRO A 41 2.75 7.18 7.52
C PRO A 41 2.19 6.97 8.94
N ARG A 42 0.88 6.76 9.08
CA ARG A 42 0.25 6.51 10.38
C ARG A 42 0.72 5.22 11.05
N LEU A 43 1.05 4.19 10.26
CA LEU A 43 1.58 2.93 10.79
C LEU A 43 2.89 3.15 11.55
N PHE A 44 3.71 4.11 11.10
CA PHE A 44 4.96 4.45 11.75
C PHE A 44 4.75 5.41 12.91
N SER A 45 3.93 6.46 12.74
CA SER A 45 3.68 7.43 13.82
C SER A 45 2.99 6.83 15.04
N GLU A 46 2.19 5.78 14.85
CA GLU A 46 1.45 5.10 15.92
C GLU A 46 2.12 3.76 16.34
N ASN A 47 3.31 3.44 15.82
CA ASN A 47 4.02 2.17 16.06
C ASN A 47 3.15 0.92 15.82
N ARG A 48 2.41 0.91 14.72
CA ARG A 48 1.53 -0.18 14.27
C ARG A 48 2.08 -0.94 13.06
N TRP A 49 3.22 -0.55 12.52
CA TRP A 49 3.80 -1.12 11.29
C TRP A 49 4.15 -2.61 11.42
N GLU A 50 4.55 -3.09 12.61
CA GLU A 50 5.08 -4.45 12.82
C GLU A 50 4.10 -5.54 12.35
N GLU A 51 2.84 -5.50 12.79
CA GLU A 51 1.83 -6.52 12.45
C GLU A 51 1.49 -6.54 10.95
N TYR A 52 1.56 -5.39 10.28
CA TYR A 52 1.32 -5.30 8.84
C TYR A 52 2.47 -5.93 8.05
N PHE A 53 3.72 -5.64 8.42
CA PHE A 53 4.88 -6.27 7.80
C PHE A 53 4.99 -7.76 8.13
N ASP A 54 4.61 -8.18 9.34
CA ASP A 54 4.51 -9.61 9.68
C ASP A 54 3.54 -10.33 8.76
N ARG A 55 2.37 -9.75 8.54
CA ARG A 55 1.34 -10.33 7.68
C ARG A 55 1.76 -10.38 6.22
N LEU A 56 2.30 -9.29 5.67
CA LEU A 56 2.82 -9.26 4.30
C LEU A 56 3.91 -10.32 4.10
N ARG A 57 4.87 -10.43 5.03
CA ARG A 57 5.91 -11.47 4.96
C ARG A 57 5.35 -12.89 4.92
N ALA A 58 4.23 -13.14 5.59
CA ALA A 58 3.59 -14.46 5.65
C ALA A 58 2.73 -14.76 4.41
N GLU A 59 1.90 -13.81 3.99
CA GLU A 59 0.82 -14.03 3.02
C GLU A 59 1.12 -13.49 1.62
N ASP A 60 1.80 -12.35 1.48
CA ASP A 60 2.07 -11.68 0.20
C ASP A 60 3.41 -10.90 0.25
N PRO A 61 4.56 -11.61 0.20
CA PRO A 61 5.85 -11.03 0.51
C PRO A 61 6.39 -10.05 -0.54
N VAL A 62 5.82 -10.11 -1.75
CA VAL A 62 6.10 -9.23 -2.90
C VAL A 62 4.80 -8.53 -3.26
N HIS A 63 4.45 -7.53 -2.46
CA HIS A 63 3.12 -6.91 -2.46
C HIS A 63 3.04 -5.74 -3.44
N PHE A 64 2.04 -5.73 -4.31
CA PHE A 64 1.82 -4.65 -5.27
C PHE A 64 0.82 -3.62 -4.72
N ASN A 65 1.19 -2.34 -4.77
CA ASN A 65 0.29 -1.23 -4.52
C ASN A 65 0.23 -0.29 -5.73
N GLU A 66 -0.96 0.27 -5.95
CA GLU A 66 -1.20 1.37 -6.89
C GLU A 66 -2.05 2.43 -6.19
N THR A 67 -1.44 3.59 -5.94
CA THR A 67 -2.09 4.69 -5.21
C THR A 67 -1.84 6.03 -5.90
N ASP A 68 -2.75 6.98 -5.70
CA ASP A 68 -2.56 8.35 -6.19
C ASP A 68 -1.38 9.05 -5.48
N LEU A 69 -1.09 8.66 -4.23
CA LEU A 69 -0.04 9.28 -3.40
C LEU A 69 1.37 8.86 -3.80
N ALA A 70 1.58 7.56 -4.03
CA ALA A 70 2.90 6.97 -4.23
C ALA A 70 3.09 6.36 -5.63
N GLY A 71 2.06 6.38 -6.47
CA GLY A 71 2.06 5.70 -7.76
C GLY A 71 2.03 4.17 -7.61
N ARG A 72 2.63 3.50 -8.61
CA ARG A 72 2.75 2.03 -8.67
C ARG A 72 4.08 1.61 -8.07
N PHE A 73 4.05 0.75 -7.05
CA PHE A 73 5.27 0.23 -6.45
C PHE A 73 5.06 -1.19 -5.92
N TRP A 74 6.18 -1.88 -5.70
CA TRP A 74 6.22 -3.20 -5.08
C TRP A 74 6.91 -3.08 -3.72
N SER A 75 6.33 -3.72 -2.71
CA SER A 75 6.92 -3.87 -1.38
C SER A 75 7.55 -5.25 -1.28
N LEU A 76 8.87 -5.31 -1.24
CA LEU A 76 9.61 -6.52 -0.88
C LEU A 76 9.75 -6.56 0.64
N THR A 77 9.21 -7.58 1.27
CA THR A 77 9.10 -7.62 2.74
C THR A 77 9.99 -8.65 3.40
N ARG A 78 10.59 -9.58 2.65
CA ARG A 78 11.55 -10.57 3.14
C ARG A 78 12.98 -10.16 2.83
N TYR A 79 13.88 -10.55 3.74
CA TYR A 79 15.31 -10.26 3.58
C TYR A 79 15.88 -10.86 2.30
N GLU A 80 15.50 -12.09 1.97
CA GLU A 80 16.00 -12.82 0.81
C GLU A 80 15.61 -12.12 -0.49
N ASP A 81 14.35 -11.66 -0.61
CA ASP A 81 13.83 -10.97 -1.79
C ASP A 81 14.52 -9.61 -1.97
N ILE A 82 14.69 -8.85 -0.88
CA ILE A 82 15.40 -7.57 -0.89
C ILE A 82 16.86 -7.76 -1.32
N LYS A 83 17.56 -8.74 -0.71
CA LYS A 83 18.95 -9.03 -1.02
C LYS A 83 19.14 -9.45 -2.46
N GLN A 84 18.24 -10.30 -2.98
CA GLN A 84 18.31 -10.75 -4.37
C GLN A 84 18.25 -9.57 -5.33
N VAL A 85 17.28 -8.66 -5.15
CA VAL A 85 17.14 -7.48 -6.02
C VAL A 85 18.30 -6.50 -5.87
N ASP A 86 18.80 -6.27 -4.65
CA ASP A 86 19.92 -5.35 -4.40
C ASP A 86 21.26 -5.88 -4.94
N SER A 87 21.40 -7.21 -5.06
CA SER A 87 22.64 -7.86 -5.53
C SER A 87 22.66 -8.15 -7.03
N ASP A 88 21.56 -7.95 -7.76
CA ASP A 88 21.40 -8.29 -9.18
C ASP A 88 21.72 -7.08 -10.08
N TRP A 89 23.02 -6.78 -10.24
CA TRP A 89 23.56 -5.67 -11.04
C TRP A 89 24.37 -6.13 -12.26
#